data_AF-A0A939NUX8-F1
#
_entry.id   AF-A0A939NUX8-F1
#
_cell.length_a   1.000
_cell.length_b   1.000
_cell.length_c   1.000
_cell.angle_alpha   90.00
_cell.angle_beta   90.00
_cell.angle_gamma   90.00
#
_symmetry.space_group_name_H-M   'P 1'
#
loop_
_entity.id
_entity.type
_entity.pdbx_description
1 polymer ?
#
loop_
_entity_poly.entity_id
_entity_poly.type
_entity_poly.pdbx_seq_one_letter_code
_entity_poly.pdbx_strand_id
1 'polypeptide(L)'
;MTNEMSFDAVIVGAGVAGALIAKRLSKANLRVLLLEAGPDTTRSFKGYTEHLEHFYAANSKGPESPWPPSVGAPQPDTADLRSNNGYFVQRGPDLYGSSYTRLLGGSTLHWLGVSLRMLPEDFRMRSLHGVGRDWPLDYATLAPYYEQAEHEIGVSADAAEQHYLGLTFSKGYDYPMRRLPPSFSDRVLAAAVDGMEIRLEDQPFGLKVRSYPAPAIRSHANPIGRSAPSIARPAEHWGLAISENAARAIRPVRRSARCRQSTTPAKRWRRRIRNT
;
A
#
# COMPACT_ATOMS: atom_id res chain seq x y z
N MET A 1 19.29 -6.90 -35.39
CA MET A 1 19.79 -5.89 -34.42
C MET A 1 18.93 -6.02 -33.18
N THR A 2 19.49 -6.49 -32.07
CA THR A 2 18.80 -6.49 -30.77
C THR A 2 18.76 -5.04 -30.29
N ASN A 3 17.57 -4.46 -30.23
CA ASN A 3 17.38 -3.11 -29.71
C ASN A 3 17.67 -3.16 -28.20
N GLU A 4 18.83 -2.68 -27.76
CA GLU A 4 19.15 -2.62 -26.33
C GLU A 4 18.25 -1.58 -25.66
N MET A 5 17.24 -2.06 -24.94
CA MET A 5 16.40 -1.20 -24.10
C MET A 5 17.24 -0.76 -22.90
N SER A 6 17.51 0.55 -22.84
CA SER A 6 18.21 1.17 -21.72
C SER A 6 17.20 1.95 -20.87
N PHE A 7 17.41 1.95 -19.54
CA PHE A 7 16.56 2.62 -18.56
C PHE A 7 17.46 3.37 -17.58
N ASP A 8 16.96 4.49 -17.06
CA ASP A 8 17.67 5.33 -16.09
C ASP A 8 17.37 4.88 -14.65
N ALA A 9 16.21 4.24 -14.43
CA ALA A 9 15.84 3.62 -13.17
C ALA A 9 15.03 2.33 -13.39
N VAL A 10 15.22 1.37 -12.49
CA VAL A 10 14.42 0.14 -12.41
C VAL A 10 13.75 0.09 -11.04
N ILE A 11 12.43 -0.08 -11.02
CA ILE A 11 11.61 -0.18 -9.81
C ILE A 11 11.02 -1.58 -9.76
N VAL A 12 11.16 -2.25 -8.62
CA VAL A 12 10.62 -3.59 -8.40
C VAL A 12 9.40 -3.49 -7.48
N GLY A 13 8.24 -3.86 -8.00
CA GLY A 13 6.93 -3.78 -7.38
C GLY A 13 6.12 -2.59 -7.89
N ALA A 14 4.95 -2.86 -8.46
CA ALA A 14 4.01 -1.86 -8.97
C ALA A 14 2.83 -1.60 -8.02
N GLY A 15 3.08 -1.69 -6.72
CA GLY A 15 2.18 -1.15 -5.69
C GLY A 15 2.31 0.37 -5.56
N VAL A 16 1.54 0.97 -4.64
CA VAL A 16 1.48 2.43 -4.47
C VAL A 16 2.85 3.11 -4.33
N ALA A 17 3.78 2.53 -3.56
CA ALA A 17 5.12 3.11 -3.38
C ALA A 17 5.90 3.15 -4.71
N GLY A 18 5.94 2.03 -5.43
CA GLY A 18 6.61 1.94 -6.73
C GLY A 18 5.96 2.82 -7.78
N ALA A 19 4.63 2.90 -7.79
CA ALA A 19 3.87 3.76 -8.69
C ALA A 19 4.15 5.25 -8.45
N LEU A 20 4.22 5.70 -7.19
CA LEU A 20 4.54 7.09 -6.83
C LEU A 20 5.98 7.47 -7.23
N ILE A 21 6.94 6.58 -6.99
CA ILE A 21 8.33 6.78 -7.41
C ILE A 21 8.41 6.84 -8.94
N ALA A 22 7.79 5.88 -9.63
CA ALA A 22 7.74 5.84 -11.10
C ALA A 22 7.14 7.14 -11.65
N LYS A 23 6.02 7.61 -11.10
CA LYS A 23 5.38 8.87 -11.49
C LYS A 23 6.34 10.05 -11.37
N ARG A 24 7.06 10.15 -10.24
CA ARG A 24 7.98 11.28 -10.00
C ARG A 24 9.19 11.25 -10.94
N LEU A 25 9.79 10.08 -11.15
CA LEU A 25 10.93 9.92 -12.05
C LEU A 25 10.53 10.13 -13.52
N SER A 26 9.39 9.59 -13.95
CA SER A 26 8.89 9.80 -15.32
C SER A 26 8.56 11.27 -15.60
N LYS A 27 8.01 12.01 -14.62
CA LYS A 27 7.81 13.48 -14.73
C LYS A 27 9.13 14.26 -14.86
N ALA A 28 10.24 13.69 -14.39
CA ALA A 28 11.58 14.24 -14.59
C ALA A 28 12.21 13.79 -15.92
N ASN A 29 11.42 13.24 -16.85
CA ASN A 29 11.85 12.72 -18.15
C ASN A 29 12.86 11.57 -18.09
N LEU A 30 12.89 10.82 -16.98
CA LEU A 30 13.69 9.60 -16.87
C LEU A 30 12.93 8.40 -17.47
N ARG A 31 13.66 7.51 -18.13
CA ARG A 31 13.15 6.22 -18.62
C ARG A 31 13.12 5.23 -17.47
N VAL A 32 11.92 4.91 -17.01
CA VAL A 32 11.72 4.04 -15.85
C VAL A 32 11.17 2.69 -16.30
N LEU A 33 11.83 1.61 -15.86
CA LEU A 33 11.28 0.26 -15.94
C LEU A 33 10.61 -0.09 -14.62
N LEU A 34 9.30 -0.38 -14.65
CA LEU A 34 8.54 -0.86 -13.49
C LEU A 34 8.26 -2.35 -13.66
N LEU A 35 8.78 -3.17 -12.75
CA LEU A 35 8.62 -4.62 -12.76
C LEU A 35 7.59 -5.04 -11.72
N GLU A 36 6.51 -5.70 -12.14
CA GLU A 36 5.53 -6.31 -11.25
C GLU A 36 5.59 -7.83 -11.39
N ALA A 37 5.50 -8.54 -10.26
CA ALA A 37 5.50 -10.00 -10.29
C ALA A 37 4.15 -10.55 -10.76
N GLY A 38 3.07 -9.91 -10.32
CA GLY A 38 1.71 -10.29 -10.64
C GLY A 38 1.22 -9.86 -12.01
N PRO A 39 0.05 -10.37 -12.42
CA PRO A 39 -0.59 -9.95 -13.65
C PRO A 39 -1.17 -8.53 -13.54
N ASP A 40 -1.40 -7.95 -14.71
CA ASP A 40 -2.16 -6.72 -14.88
C ASP A 40 -3.61 -7.05 -15.28
N THR A 41 -4.42 -7.42 -14.29
CA THR A 41 -5.86 -7.65 -14.48
C THR A 41 -6.69 -6.44 -14.05
N THR A 42 -6.10 -5.45 -13.39
CA THR A 42 -6.82 -4.34 -12.73
C THR A 42 -7.20 -3.20 -13.66
N ARG A 43 -6.61 -3.12 -14.87
CA ARG A 43 -6.81 -2.01 -15.80
C ARG A 43 -7.98 -2.16 -16.76
N SER A 44 -8.54 -3.37 -16.91
CA SER A 44 -9.61 -3.65 -17.88
C SER A 44 -10.97 -3.83 -17.23
N PHE A 45 -12.04 -3.45 -17.93
CA PHE A 45 -13.41 -3.70 -17.47
C PHE A 45 -13.69 -5.20 -17.25
N LYS A 46 -13.18 -6.05 -18.16
CA LYS A 46 -13.27 -7.51 -18.02
C LYS A 46 -12.63 -7.99 -16.72
N GLY A 47 -11.39 -7.57 -16.46
CA GLY A 47 -10.69 -7.94 -15.23
C GLY A 47 -11.43 -7.43 -13.99
N TYR A 48 -11.95 -6.21 -14.01
CA TYR A 48 -12.82 -5.70 -12.94
C TYR A 48 -14.02 -6.63 -12.65
N THR A 49 -14.76 -7.05 -13.69
CA THR A 49 -15.87 -7.99 -13.55
C THR A 49 -15.42 -9.35 -13.02
N GLU A 50 -14.30 -9.90 -13.50
CA GLU A 50 -13.73 -11.16 -13.02
C GLU A 50 -13.39 -11.09 -11.52
N HIS A 51 -12.80 -9.98 -11.04
CA HIS A 51 -12.51 -9.81 -9.61
C HIS A 51 -13.79 -9.74 -8.76
N LEU A 52 -14.86 -9.11 -9.26
CA LEU A 52 -16.16 -9.11 -8.59
C LEU A 52 -16.74 -10.53 -8.52
N GLU A 53 -16.68 -11.28 -9.63
CA GLU A 53 -17.15 -12.67 -9.68
C GLU A 53 -16.37 -13.55 -8.69
N HIS A 54 -15.03 -13.44 -8.65
CA HIS A 54 -14.20 -14.13 -7.65
C HIS A 54 -14.62 -13.78 -6.23
N PHE A 55 -14.81 -12.48 -5.95
CA PHE A 55 -15.25 -12.03 -4.63
C PHE A 55 -16.61 -12.63 -4.27
N TYR A 56 -17.59 -12.62 -5.17
CA TYR A 56 -18.92 -13.16 -4.91
C TYR A 56 -18.94 -14.69 -4.77
N ALA A 57 -18.11 -15.40 -5.54
CA ALA A 57 -18.00 -16.86 -5.49
C ALA A 57 -17.21 -17.37 -4.27
N ALA A 58 -16.35 -16.54 -3.66
CA ALA A 58 -15.52 -16.96 -2.53
C ALA A 58 -16.37 -17.38 -1.31
N ASN A 59 -16.10 -18.57 -0.76
CA ASN A 59 -16.80 -19.08 0.42
C ASN A 59 -16.48 -18.25 1.68
N SER A 60 -15.23 -17.81 1.82
CA SER A 60 -14.79 -16.87 2.85
C SER A 60 -14.49 -15.53 2.20
N LYS A 61 -15.02 -14.43 2.77
CA LYS A 61 -14.80 -13.07 2.27
C LYS A 61 -13.61 -12.45 2.98
N GLY A 62 -12.42 -12.71 2.44
CA GLY A 62 -11.17 -12.10 2.87
C GLY A 62 -10.73 -10.95 1.94
N PRO A 63 -9.70 -10.19 2.34
CA PRO A 63 -9.14 -9.14 1.48
C PRO A 63 -8.63 -9.68 0.14
N GLU A 64 -8.08 -10.90 0.11
CA GLU A 64 -7.51 -11.51 -1.09
C GLU A 64 -8.57 -12.16 -2.01
N SER A 65 -9.81 -12.31 -1.56
CA SER A 65 -10.86 -13.04 -2.30
C SER A 65 -11.13 -12.53 -3.72
N PRO A 66 -11.11 -11.22 -4.03
CA PRO A 66 -11.23 -10.75 -5.42
C PRO A 66 -9.97 -11.02 -6.26
N TRP A 67 -8.83 -11.28 -5.62
CA TRP A 67 -7.47 -11.18 -6.19
C TRP A 67 -6.71 -12.51 -6.05
N PRO A 68 -7.14 -13.60 -6.71
CA PRO A 68 -6.52 -14.91 -6.51
C PRO A 68 -5.04 -14.93 -6.92
N PRO A 69 -4.19 -15.73 -6.24
CA PRO A 69 -2.78 -15.86 -6.58
C PRO A 69 -2.60 -16.42 -8.00
N SER A 70 -1.58 -15.94 -8.70
CA SER A 70 -1.16 -16.52 -9.98
C SER A 70 0.02 -17.48 -9.79
N VAL A 71 0.15 -18.48 -10.67
CA VAL A 71 1.24 -19.47 -10.60
C VAL A 71 2.64 -18.82 -10.59
N GLY A 72 2.82 -17.71 -11.32
CA GLY A 72 4.07 -16.95 -11.38
C GLY A 72 4.28 -15.97 -10.21
N ALA A 73 3.23 -15.67 -9.46
CA ALA A 73 3.25 -14.74 -8.33
C ALA A 73 2.41 -15.27 -7.15
N PRO A 74 2.85 -16.35 -6.49
CA PRO A 74 2.19 -16.84 -5.28
C PRO A 74 2.25 -15.78 -4.17
N GLN A 75 1.19 -15.66 -3.37
CA GLN A 75 1.04 -14.63 -2.34
C GLN A 75 0.34 -15.22 -1.09
N PRO A 76 0.45 -14.61 0.09
CA PRO A 76 -0.27 -15.05 1.28
C PRO A 76 -1.77 -14.78 1.16
N ASP A 77 -2.58 -15.65 1.75
CA ASP A 77 -4.03 -15.48 1.91
C ASP A 77 -4.37 -15.50 3.40
N THR A 78 -5.19 -14.53 3.85
CA THR A 78 -5.56 -14.39 5.26
C THR A 78 -6.22 -15.65 5.83
N ALA A 79 -6.92 -16.43 5.01
CA ALA A 79 -7.55 -17.68 5.42
C ALA A 79 -6.52 -18.76 5.82
N ASP A 80 -5.35 -18.78 5.17
CA ASP A 80 -4.31 -19.79 5.39
C ASP A 80 -3.29 -19.38 6.46
N LEU A 81 -3.17 -18.09 6.77
CA LEU A 81 -2.21 -17.59 7.75
C LEU A 81 -2.48 -18.13 9.16
N ARG A 82 -3.75 -18.26 9.53
CA ARG A 82 -4.18 -18.73 10.86
C ARG A 82 -3.90 -20.21 11.10
N SER A 83 -3.86 -21.00 10.03
CA SER A 83 -3.59 -22.45 10.09
C SER A 83 -2.12 -22.79 9.83
N ASN A 84 -1.26 -21.79 9.59
CA ASN A 84 0.13 -21.94 9.17
C ASN A 84 0.29 -22.91 7.97
N ASN A 85 -0.67 -22.87 7.05
CA ASN A 85 -0.75 -23.79 5.91
C ASN A 85 -0.79 -23.03 4.57
N GLY A 86 -0.18 -21.84 4.54
CA GLY A 86 -0.22 -20.93 3.40
C GLY A 86 1.15 -20.69 2.79
N TYR A 87 1.23 -19.60 2.03
CA TYR A 87 2.45 -19.15 1.35
C TYR A 87 3.64 -18.90 2.30
N PHE A 88 3.38 -18.39 3.52
CA PHE A 88 4.44 -18.13 4.49
C PHE A 88 4.89 -19.41 5.21
N VAL A 89 6.21 -19.54 5.36
CA VAL A 89 6.81 -20.50 6.28
C VAL A 89 6.95 -19.82 7.65
N GLN A 90 5.98 -20.05 8.54
CA GLN A 90 5.96 -19.41 9.86
C GLN A 90 6.51 -20.33 10.95
N ARG A 91 7.23 -19.74 11.90
CA ARG A 91 7.83 -20.43 13.06
C ARG A 91 7.66 -19.57 14.30
N GLY A 92 7.56 -20.22 15.45
CA GLY A 92 7.38 -19.58 16.75
C GLY A 92 5.97 -19.78 17.31
N PRO A 93 5.73 -19.34 18.55
CA PRO A 93 4.43 -19.47 19.20
C PRO A 93 3.37 -18.55 18.60
N ASP A 94 3.79 -17.39 18.07
CA ASP A 94 2.90 -16.38 17.48
C ASP A 94 2.99 -16.42 15.95
N LEU A 95 1.84 -16.64 15.30
CA LEU A 95 1.73 -16.64 13.84
C LEU A 95 1.55 -15.21 13.32
N TYR A 96 2.21 -14.89 12.20
CA TYR A 96 2.12 -13.60 11.52
C TYR A 96 0.85 -13.53 10.66
N GLY A 97 -0.12 -12.73 11.10
CA GLY A 97 -1.47 -12.69 10.52
C GLY A 97 -1.71 -11.63 9.44
N SER A 98 -0.67 -11.02 8.86
CA SER A 98 -0.82 -10.01 7.81
C SER A 98 -0.51 -10.56 6.42
N SER A 99 -1.23 -10.08 5.41
CA SER A 99 -1.11 -10.51 4.02
C SER A 99 -0.67 -9.34 3.10
N TYR A 100 -0.46 -9.66 1.81
CA TYR A 100 -0.22 -8.67 0.77
C TYR A 100 -0.65 -9.22 -0.59
N THR A 101 -0.89 -8.31 -1.54
CA THR A 101 -1.29 -8.66 -2.91
C THR A 101 -0.16 -8.42 -3.91
N ARG A 102 0.12 -9.40 -4.78
CA ARG A 102 1.07 -9.37 -5.90
C ARG A 102 0.30 -9.27 -7.22
N LEU A 103 -0.20 -8.08 -7.51
CA LEU A 103 -0.85 -7.68 -8.76
C LEU A 103 -0.50 -6.22 -9.04
N LEU A 104 -0.73 -5.74 -10.26
CA LEU A 104 -0.60 -4.30 -10.54
C LEU A 104 -1.52 -3.49 -9.61
N GLY A 105 -0.94 -2.60 -8.81
CA GLY A 105 -1.62 -1.85 -7.74
C GLY A 105 -1.31 -2.37 -6.34
N GLY A 106 -0.85 -3.62 -6.20
CA GLY A 106 -0.41 -4.22 -4.94
C GLY A 106 -1.48 -4.22 -3.85
N SER A 107 -1.05 -4.19 -2.59
CA SER A 107 -1.97 -4.24 -1.44
C SER A 107 -2.90 -3.03 -1.31
N THR A 108 -2.76 -1.97 -2.12
CA THR A 108 -3.78 -0.90 -2.15
C THR A 108 -5.06 -1.30 -2.89
N LEU A 109 -5.10 -2.48 -3.52
CA LEU A 109 -6.32 -3.01 -4.15
C LEU A 109 -7.40 -3.43 -3.14
N HIS A 110 -7.01 -3.79 -1.92
CA HIS A 110 -7.93 -4.26 -0.86
C HIS A 110 -7.71 -3.59 0.50
N TRP A 111 -6.84 -2.58 0.57
CA TRP A 111 -6.61 -1.81 1.80
C TRP A 111 -7.86 -1.11 2.30
N LEU A 112 -7.88 -0.75 3.59
CA LEU A 112 -9.00 -0.05 4.23
C LEU A 112 -9.09 1.46 3.90
N GLY A 113 -8.15 2.00 3.11
CA GLY A 113 -8.12 3.42 2.75
C GLY A 113 -7.97 4.37 3.95
N VAL A 114 -7.63 3.88 5.14
CA VAL A 114 -7.37 4.72 6.31
C VAL A 114 -5.99 5.37 6.14
N SER A 115 -5.94 6.70 6.10
CA SER A 115 -4.76 7.49 5.73
C SER A 115 -4.32 8.40 6.87
N LEU A 116 -3.91 7.81 7.99
CA LEU A 116 -3.46 8.53 9.18
C LEU A 116 -1.99 8.98 9.04
N ARG A 117 -1.67 10.14 9.62
CA ARG A 117 -0.29 10.56 9.83
C ARG A 117 0.23 9.93 11.12
N MET A 118 1.54 9.68 11.18
CA MET A 118 2.21 9.41 12.45
C MET A 118 2.19 10.67 13.31
N LEU A 119 2.13 10.50 14.64
CA LEU A 119 2.22 11.59 15.60
C LEU A 119 3.68 12.05 15.77
N PRO A 120 3.93 13.31 16.20
CA PRO A 120 5.30 13.78 16.45
C PRO A 120 6.10 12.93 17.43
N GLU A 121 5.44 12.32 18.41
CA GLU A 121 6.04 11.45 19.41
C GLU A 121 6.47 10.08 18.84
N ASP A 122 5.79 9.59 17.80
CA ASP A 122 6.13 8.31 17.14
C ASP A 122 7.55 8.32 16.54
N PHE A 123 8.07 9.51 16.22
CA PHE A 123 9.44 9.69 15.72
C PHE A 123 10.50 9.62 16.82
N ARG A 124 10.11 9.68 18.10
CA ARG A 124 11.00 9.83 19.27
C ARG A 124 10.70 8.82 20.39
N MET A 125 10.29 7.61 20.03
CA MET A 125 9.89 6.56 20.98
C MET A 125 10.96 6.23 22.03
N ARG A 126 12.25 6.18 21.64
CA ARG A 126 13.34 5.83 22.55
C ARG A 126 13.68 7.01 23.45
N SER A 127 13.78 8.22 22.91
CA SER A 127 14.12 9.41 23.68
C SER A 127 13.01 9.84 24.65
N LEU A 128 11.73 9.69 24.26
CA LEU A 128 10.59 10.10 25.10
C LEU A 128 10.09 9.02 26.06
N HIS A 129 10.09 7.76 25.62
CA HIS A 129 9.44 6.67 26.35
C HIS A 129 10.40 5.54 26.75
N GLY A 130 11.68 5.64 26.38
CA GLY A 130 12.66 4.61 26.70
C GLY A 130 12.47 3.28 25.96
N VAL A 131 11.59 3.21 24.96
CA VAL A 131 11.28 1.97 24.21
C VAL A 131 11.54 2.13 22.71
N GLY A 132 11.74 1.02 21.99
CA GLY A 132 11.91 1.05 20.55
C GLY A 132 13.15 1.85 20.10
N ARG A 133 13.00 2.61 19.00
CA ARG A 133 14.06 3.42 18.38
C ARG A 133 13.50 4.76 17.94
N ASP A 134 14.36 5.77 17.92
CA ASP A 134 14.05 7.05 17.30
C ASP A 134 14.28 6.99 15.79
N TRP A 135 13.45 7.72 15.06
CA TRP A 135 13.64 7.92 13.64
C TRP A 135 14.74 8.95 13.40
N PRO A 136 15.49 8.86 12.29
CA PRO A 136 16.48 9.86 11.91
C PRO A 136 15.87 11.14 11.32
N LEU A 137 14.53 11.24 11.30
CA LEU A 137 13.73 12.35 10.77
C LEU A 137 12.61 12.63 11.77
N ASP A 138 12.07 13.84 11.75
CA ASP A 138 10.95 14.24 12.58
C ASP A 138 9.66 14.46 11.77
N TYR A 139 8.57 14.71 12.50
CA TYR A 139 7.27 15.02 11.89
C TYR A 139 7.31 16.26 11.01
N ALA A 140 8.00 17.33 11.45
CA ALA A 140 8.09 18.57 10.70
C ALA A 140 8.75 18.37 9.32
N THR A 141 9.74 17.48 9.25
CA THR A 141 10.38 17.08 7.99
C THR A 141 9.41 16.34 7.08
N LEU A 142 8.56 15.45 7.60
CA LEU A 142 7.61 14.68 6.81
C LEU A 142 6.29 15.40 6.50
N ALA A 143 5.90 16.41 7.28
CA ALA A 143 4.60 17.08 7.13
C ALA A 143 4.31 17.56 5.70
N PRO A 144 5.24 18.23 4.98
CA PRO A 144 5.01 18.63 3.59
C PRO A 144 4.85 17.44 2.62
N TYR A 145 5.40 16.28 2.95
CA TYR A 145 5.29 15.06 2.15
C TYR A 145 3.98 14.32 2.43
N TYR A 146 3.48 14.35 3.67
CA TYR A 146 2.12 13.90 3.98
C TYR A 146 1.09 14.70 3.19
N GLU A 147 1.21 16.02 3.15
CA GLU A 147 0.32 16.90 2.38
C GLU A 147 0.36 16.55 0.89
N GLN A 148 1.56 16.39 0.31
CA GLN A 148 1.71 15.94 -1.08
C GLN A 148 1.04 14.58 -1.32
N ALA A 149 1.25 13.61 -0.42
CA ALA A 149 0.65 12.28 -0.54
C ALA A 149 -0.87 12.34 -0.43
N GLU A 150 -1.41 13.13 0.51
CA GLU A 150 -2.83 13.33 0.71
C GLU A 150 -3.49 13.90 -0.54
N HIS A 151 -2.89 14.93 -1.17
CA HIS A 151 -3.32 15.47 -2.47
C HIS A 151 -3.26 14.44 -3.59
N GLU A 152 -2.18 13.66 -3.64
CA GLU A 152 -1.92 12.69 -4.71
C GLU A 152 -2.91 11.54 -4.69
N ILE A 153 -3.26 11.01 -3.51
CA ILE A 153 -4.22 9.91 -3.37
C ILE A 153 -5.66 10.41 -3.17
N GLY A 154 -5.86 11.73 -3.11
CA GLY A 154 -7.15 12.36 -2.91
C GLY A 154 -7.75 12.02 -1.55
N VAL A 155 -7.16 12.46 -0.46
CA VAL A 155 -7.69 12.23 0.90
C VAL A 155 -8.84 13.19 1.22
N SER A 156 -9.92 12.67 1.78
CA SER A 156 -11.02 13.43 2.36
C SER A 156 -10.87 13.49 3.88
N ALA A 157 -10.90 14.71 4.42
CA ALA A 157 -10.98 14.98 5.86
C ALA A 157 -11.34 16.45 6.11
N ASP A 158 -11.47 16.82 7.39
CA ASP A 158 -11.50 18.20 7.86
C ASP A 158 -10.20 18.48 8.62
N ALA A 159 -9.37 19.38 8.09
CA ALA A 159 -8.09 19.72 8.68
C ALA A 159 -8.23 20.21 10.14
N ALA A 160 -9.29 20.96 10.46
CA ALA A 160 -9.54 21.45 11.80
C ALA A 160 -9.72 20.29 12.81
N GLU A 161 -10.39 19.21 12.38
CA GLU A 161 -10.59 18.01 13.22
C GLU A 161 -9.34 17.12 13.32
N GLN A 162 -8.34 17.31 12.44
CA GLN A 162 -7.11 16.53 12.46
C GLN A 162 -5.98 17.17 13.28
N HIS A 163 -6.18 18.37 13.83
CA HIS A 163 -5.28 18.98 14.81
C HIS A 163 -5.44 18.35 16.21
N TYR A 164 -5.03 17.09 16.36
CA TYR A 164 -4.97 16.40 17.65
C TYR A 164 -3.57 15.88 17.93
N LEU A 165 -3.25 15.69 19.22
CA LEU A 165 -2.00 15.06 19.68
C LEU A 165 -0.75 15.61 18.97
N GLY A 166 -0.65 16.94 18.90
CA GLY A 166 0.53 17.62 18.34
C GLY A 166 0.62 17.65 16.82
N LEU A 167 -0.34 17.10 16.07
CA LEU A 167 -0.35 17.18 14.61
C LEU A 167 -0.50 18.63 14.13
N THR A 168 0.41 19.03 13.23
CA THR A 168 0.44 20.36 12.62
C THR A 168 0.42 20.26 11.10
N PHE A 169 -0.17 21.27 10.47
CA PHE A 169 -0.27 21.36 9.02
C PHE A 169 0.40 22.65 8.53
N SER A 170 0.88 22.67 7.30
CA SER A 170 1.41 23.86 6.66
C SER A 170 0.37 24.97 6.65
N LYS A 171 0.83 26.22 6.72
CA LYS A 171 -0.06 27.38 6.74
C LYS A 171 -0.92 27.41 5.47
N GLY A 172 -2.25 27.42 5.65
CA GLY A 172 -3.22 27.43 4.54
C GLY A 172 -3.45 26.08 3.88
N TYR A 173 -2.94 24.99 4.46
CA TYR A 173 -3.25 23.64 4.01
C TYR A 173 -4.72 23.29 4.27
N ASP A 174 -5.32 22.60 3.30
CA ASP A 174 -6.60 21.92 3.44
C ASP A 174 -6.54 20.61 2.64
N TYR A 175 -7.32 19.62 3.07
CA TYR A 175 -7.38 18.33 2.38
C TYR A 175 -7.91 18.50 0.95
N PRO A 176 -7.45 17.69 -0.03
CA PRO A 176 -7.90 17.83 -1.43
C PRO A 176 -9.39 17.57 -1.61
N MET A 177 -10.02 16.85 -0.68
CA MET A 177 -11.45 16.61 -0.67
C MET A 177 -12.05 16.92 0.69
N ARG A 178 -13.27 17.46 0.67
CA ARG A 178 -14.03 17.77 1.88
C ARG A 178 -14.35 16.49 2.64
N ARG A 179 -14.41 16.59 3.96
CA ARG A 179 -14.88 15.55 4.85
C ARG A 179 -16.19 14.91 4.36
N LEU A 180 -16.24 13.59 4.42
CA LEU A 180 -17.46 12.82 4.19
C LEU A 180 -18.47 13.05 5.32
N PRO A 181 -19.75 13.28 5.01
CA PRO A 181 -20.78 13.38 6.04
C PRO A 181 -20.84 12.09 6.89
N PRO A 182 -20.96 12.19 8.22
CA PRO A 182 -21.08 11.02 9.07
C PRO A 182 -22.36 10.25 8.76
N SER A 183 -22.29 8.92 8.80
CA SER A 183 -23.45 8.06 8.63
C SER A 183 -24.46 8.23 9.77
N PHE A 184 -25.67 7.68 9.63
CA PHE A 184 -26.64 7.68 10.73
C PHE A 184 -26.06 7.01 11.99
N SER A 185 -25.40 5.86 11.84
CA SER A 185 -24.76 5.14 12.93
C SER A 185 -23.66 5.98 13.60
N ASP A 186 -22.82 6.68 12.81
CA ASP A 186 -21.77 7.55 13.35
C ASP A 186 -22.38 8.69 14.18
N ARG A 187 -23.51 9.27 13.73
CA ARG A 187 -24.20 10.34 14.47
C ARG A 187 -24.84 9.84 15.76
N VAL A 188 -25.42 8.64 15.76
CA VAL A 188 -25.97 8.02 16.98
C VAL A 188 -24.86 7.76 17.99
N LEU A 189 -23.73 7.21 17.54
CA LEU A 189 -22.56 7.00 18.39
C LEU A 189 -22.01 8.33 18.94
N ALA A 190 -21.85 9.33 18.09
CA ALA A 190 -21.38 10.65 18.49
C ALA A 190 -22.30 11.29 19.54
N ALA A 191 -23.63 11.21 19.36
CA ALA A 191 -24.59 11.74 20.33
C ALA A 191 -24.51 11.07 21.71
N ALA A 192 -24.11 9.79 21.76
CA ALA A 192 -23.97 9.05 23.01
C ALA A 192 -22.61 9.26 23.68
N VAL A 193 -21.54 9.50 22.92
CA VAL A 193 -20.16 9.45 23.40
C VAL A 193 -19.47 10.81 23.47
N ASP A 194 -19.85 11.77 22.62
CA ASP A 194 -19.19 13.08 22.58
C ASP A 194 -19.38 13.82 23.92
N GLY A 195 -18.27 14.25 24.50
CA GLY A 195 -18.24 14.94 25.79
C GLY A 195 -18.22 14.03 27.01
N MET A 196 -18.32 12.71 26.84
CA MET A 196 -17.96 11.77 27.91
C MET A 196 -16.48 11.93 28.26
N GLU A 197 -16.13 11.72 29.52
CA GLU A 197 -14.75 11.74 30.00
C GLU A 197 -14.30 10.33 30.35
N ILE A 198 -13.10 9.97 29.90
CA ILE A 198 -12.38 8.79 30.40
C ILE A 198 -11.14 9.25 31.15
N ARG A 199 -10.71 8.47 32.15
CA ARG A 199 -9.45 8.68 32.84
C ARG A 199 -8.44 7.67 32.33
N LEU A 200 -7.33 8.14 31.78
CA LEU A 200 -6.16 7.33 31.50
C LEU A 200 -5.12 7.72 32.54
N GLU A 201 -4.81 6.78 33.45
CA GLU A 201 -4.09 7.06 34.68
C GLU A 201 -4.79 8.21 35.45
N ASP A 202 -4.08 9.29 35.76
CA ASP A 202 -4.61 10.44 36.50
C ASP A 202 -5.08 11.59 35.62
N GLN A 203 -5.02 11.44 34.29
CA GLN A 203 -5.36 12.49 33.33
C GLN A 203 -6.74 12.26 32.70
N PRO A 204 -7.63 13.27 32.74
CA PRO A 204 -8.93 13.21 32.08
C PRO A 204 -8.79 13.45 30.57
N PHE A 205 -9.51 12.66 29.77
CA PHE A 205 -9.61 12.80 28.32
C PHE A 205 -11.07 12.84 27.89
N GLY A 206 -11.45 13.92 27.22
CA GLY A 206 -12.75 14.03 26.58
C GLY A 206 -12.83 13.15 25.33
N LEU A 207 -13.88 12.35 25.22
CA LEU A 207 -14.17 11.54 24.04
C LEU A 207 -14.80 12.41 22.95
N LYS A 208 -14.35 12.18 21.71
CA LYS A 208 -14.90 12.81 20.52
C LYS A 208 -14.86 11.84 19.35
N VAL A 209 -16.01 11.61 18.73
CA VAL A 209 -16.10 10.84 17.49
C VAL A 209 -15.63 11.70 16.32
N ARG A 210 -14.67 11.17 15.55
CA ARG A 210 -14.09 11.82 14.37
C ARG A 210 -13.99 10.82 13.23
N SER A 211 -14.14 11.31 12.00
CA SER A 211 -13.86 10.49 10.82
C SER A 211 -12.35 10.45 10.57
N TYR A 212 -11.82 9.27 10.27
CA TYR A 212 -10.44 9.15 9.80
C TYR A 212 -10.29 9.77 8.41
N PRO A 213 -9.13 10.38 8.10
CA PRO A 213 -8.80 10.74 6.73
C PRO A 213 -8.78 9.50 5.84
N ALA A 214 -9.49 9.57 4.71
CA ALA A 214 -9.57 8.46 3.77
C ALA A 214 -9.77 8.93 2.32
N PRO A 215 -9.28 8.21 1.30
CA PRO A 215 -9.55 8.58 -0.08
C PRO A 215 -11.04 8.55 -0.41
N ALA A 216 -11.60 9.64 -0.96
CA ALA A 216 -13.05 9.76 -1.14
C ALA A 216 -13.66 8.77 -2.15
N ILE A 217 -12.84 8.06 -2.94
CA ILE A 217 -13.29 6.99 -3.83
C ILE A 217 -13.99 5.85 -3.05
N ARG A 218 -13.80 5.76 -1.72
CA ARG A 218 -14.54 4.84 -0.84
C ARG A 218 -16.03 5.16 -0.71
N SER A 219 -16.46 6.37 -1.02
CA SER A 219 -17.84 6.78 -0.84
C SER A 219 -18.44 7.12 -2.19
N HIS A 220 -19.36 6.27 -2.67
CA HIS A 220 -20.27 6.60 -3.75
C HIS A 220 -21.15 7.79 -3.33
N ALA A 221 -20.62 9.00 -3.34
CA ALA A 221 -21.35 10.27 -3.25
C ALA A 221 -20.36 11.44 -3.28
N ASN A 222 -19.95 11.88 -4.47
CA ASN A 222 -19.72 13.30 -4.67
C ASN A 222 -20.81 13.82 -5.62
N PRO A 223 -21.93 14.34 -5.10
CA PRO A 223 -23.02 14.89 -5.92
C PRO A 223 -22.66 16.24 -6.56
N ILE A 224 -21.46 16.77 -6.34
CA ILE A 224 -21.00 18.02 -6.93
C ILE A 224 -19.89 17.66 -7.92
N GLY A 225 -20.18 17.83 -9.21
CA GLY A 225 -19.36 17.43 -10.37
C GLY A 225 -17.99 18.10 -10.51
N ARG A 226 -17.19 18.15 -9.44
CA ARG A 226 -15.74 18.36 -9.52
C ARG A 226 -15.09 17.00 -9.61
N SER A 227 -14.58 16.68 -10.80
CA SER A 227 -13.79 15.49 -11.06
C SER A 227 -12.65 15.38 -10.04
N ALA A 228 -12.73 14.40 -9.14
CA ALA A 228 -11.54 13.90 -8.47
C ALA A 228 -10.62 13.30 -9.55
N PRO A 229 -9.29 13.47 -9.46
CA PRO A 229 -8.38 12.70 -10.28
C PRO A 229 -8.55 11.23 -9.89
N SER A 230 -9.31 10.47 -10.70
CA SER A 230 -9.44 9.05 -10.44
C SER A 230 -8.09 8.40 -10.72
N ILE A 231 -7.58 7.70 -9.71
CA ILE A 231 -6.42 6.79 -9.83
C ILE A 231 -6.77 5.60 -10.75
N ALA A 232 -8.02 5.53 -11.24
CA ALA A 232 -8.55 4.56 -12.17
C ALA A 232 -9.10 5.21 -13.47
N ARG A 233 -8.45 6.22 -14.05
CA ARG A 233 -8.70 6.55 -15.48
C ARG A 233 -7.85 5.61 -16.35
N PRO A 234 -8.41 5.05 -17.45
CA PRO A 234 -7.64 4.32 -18.43
C PRO A 234 -6.40 5.12 -18.86
N ALA A 235 -5.30 4.41 -19.09
CA ALA A 235 -3.97 4.95 -19.38
C ALA A 235 -3.89 5.88 -20.61
N GLU A 236 -4.99 6.08 -21.34
CA GLU A 236 -5.05 6.79 -22.62
C GLU A 236 -4.96 8.32 -22.48
N HIS A 237 -5.23 8.90 -21.31
CA HIS A 237 -5.15 10.36 -21.11
C HIS A 237 -3.81 10.85 -20.52
N TRP A 238 -2.85 9.94 -20.29
CA TRP A 238 -1.59 10.23 -19.58
C TRP A 238 -0.34 10.15 -20.45
N GLY A 239 -0.46 10.15 -21.79
CA GLY A 239 0.69 10.23 -22.70
C GLY A 239 1.74 9.12 -22.54
N LEU A 240 1.45 8.08 -21.75
CA LEU A 240 2.28 6.90 -21.57
C LEU A 240 1.96 5.93 -22.70
N ALA A 241 2.54 6.20 -23.87
CA ALA A 241 2.69 5.19 -24.90
C ALA A 241 3.71 4.15 -24.41
N ILE A 242 3.26 3.15 -23.65
CA ILE A 242 4.04 1.94 -23.41
C ILE A 242 3.97 1.14 -24.70
N SER A 243 5.07 1.08 -25.45
CA SER A 243 5.09 0.36 -26.72
C SER A 243 4.76 -1.12 -26.50
N GLU A 244 3.72 -1.63 -27.17
CA GLU A 244 3.33 -3.05 -27.21
C GLU A 244 4.41 -3.97 -27.84
N ASN A 245 5.53 -3.42 -28.31
CA ASN A 245 6.53 -4.15 -29.09
C ASN A 245 7.47 -5.05 -28.28
N ALA A 246 7.46 -5.02 -26.94
CA ALA A 246 8.33 -5.90 -26.14
C ALA A 246 7.75 -7.33 -25.95
N ALA A 247 6.44 -7.51 -26.10
CA ALA A 247 5.78 -8.81 -25.87
C ALA A 247 6.00 -9.84 -27.00
N ARG A 248 6.54 -9.43 -28.15
CA ARG A 248 6.73 -10.32 -29.32
C ARG A 248 8.09 -11.05 -29.38
N ALA A 249 9.00 -10.79 -28.46
CA ALA A 249 10.37 -11.31 -28.55
C ALA A 249 10.73 -12.49 -27.62
N ILE A 250 9.80 -12.98 -26.78
CA ILE A 250 10.06 -14.15 -25.93
C ILE A 250 9.47 -15.40 -26.59
N ARG A 251 10.26 -16.06 -27.45
CA ARG A 251 9.99 -17.45 -27.85
C ARG A 251 10.39 -18.38 -26.71
N PRO A 252 9.62 -19.44 -26.40
CA PRO A 252 10.01 -20.41 -25.39
C PRO A 252 11.31 -21.10 -25.82
N VAL A 253 12.34 -21.02 -24.99
CA VAL A 253 13.56 -21.80 -25.15
C VAL A 253 13.16 -23.27 -25.04
N ARG A 254 13.17 -23.99 -26.17
CA ARG A 254 13.07 -25.45 -26.20
C ARG A 254 14.24 -26.01 -25.39
N ARG A 255 13.95 -26.74 -24.31
CA ARG A 255 14.95 -27.56 -23.61
C ARG A 255 15.53 -28.58 -24.60
N SER A 256 16.79 -28.39 -24.99
CA SER A 256 17.62 -29.43 -25.57
C SER A 256 18.61 -29.94 -24.52
N ALA A 257 19.00 -31.20 -24.68
CA ALA A 257 19.32 -32.13 -23.60
C ALA A 257 20.76 -32.07 -23.05
N ARG A 258 20.90 -32.74 -21.88
CA ARG A 258 22.12 -33.28 -21.23
C ARG A 258 22.96 -32.28 -20.43
N CYS A 259 22.64 -32.16 -19.14
CA CYS A 259 23.63 -31.81 -18.13
C CYS A 259 24.10 -33.10 -17.45
N ARG A 260 25.37 -33.48 -17.63
CA ARG A 260 26.01 -34.57 -16.89
C ARG A 260 26.12 -34.14 -15.43
N GLN A 261 25.58 -34.94 -14.52
CA GLN A 261 25.83 -34.78 -13.09
C GLN A 261 27.31 -35.12 -12.81
N SER A 262 28.07 -34.15 -12.31
CA SER A 262 29.37 -34.40 -11.68
C SER A 262 29.20 -34.32 -10.17
N THR A 263 29.51 -35.41 -9.50
CA THR A 263 29.46 -35.58 -8.05
C THR A 263 30.77 -35.13 -7.41
N THR A 264 30.75 -34.09 -6.58
CA THR A 264 31.83 -33.84 -5.60
C THR A 264 31.26 -33.10 -4.36
N PRO A 265 31.55 -33.56 -3.13
CA PRO A 265 30.80 -33.16 -1.94
C PRO A 265 31.26 -31.84 -1.28
N ALA A 266 30.30 -31.20 -0.62
CA ALA A 266 30.44 -29.95 0.12
C ALA A 266 31.50 -30.00 1.24
N LYS A 267 32.48 -29.10 1.20
CA LYS A 267 33.40 -28.85 2.33
C LYS A 267 32.88 -27.69 3.21
N ARG A 268 32.70 -28.03 4.48
CA ARG A 268 32.47 -27.17 5.66
C ARG A 268 33.30 -25.88 5.64
N TRP A 269 32.64 -24.74 5.86
CA TRP A 269 33.27 -23.51 6.37
C TRP A 269 32.88 -23.33 7.85
N ARG A 270 33.86 -23.51 8.76
CA ARG A 270 33.81 -23.09 10.16
C ARG A 270 35.17 -22.54 10.56
N ARG A 271 35.19 -21.28 11.03
CA ARG A 271 36.17 -20.56 11.90
C ARG A 271 36.22 -19.09 11.43
N ARG A 272 36.36 -18.07 12.27
CA ARG A 272 36.50 -17.86 13.72
C ARG A 272 36.36 -16.34 13.87
N ILE A 273 35.49 -15.82 14.73
CA ILE A 273 35.58 -14.44 15.20
C ILE A 273 36.35 -14.51 16.53
N ARG A 274 37.50 -13.84 16.59
CA ARG A 274 38.24 -13.57 17.84
C ARG A 274 38.05 -12.09 18.16
N ASN A 275 37.85 -11.83 19.44
CA ASN A 275 37.81 -10.52 20.08
C ASN A 275 39.04 -9.65 19.74
N THR A 276 38.76 -8.39 19.41
CA THR A 276 39.44 -7.18 19.87
C THR A 276 38.43 -6.05 19.78
#